data_AF-C0BEY2-F1
#
_entry.id   AF-C0BEY2-F1
#
_cell.length_a   1.000
_cell.length_b   1.000
_cell.length_c   1.000
_cell.angle_alpha   90.00
_cell.angle_beta   90.00
_cell.angle_gamma   90.00
#
_symmetry.space_group_name_H-M   'P 1'
#
loop_
_entity.id
_entity.type
_entity.pdbx_description
1 polymer ?
#
loop_
_entity_poly.entity_id
_entity_poly.type
_entity_poly.pdbx_seq_one_letter_code
_entity_poly.pdbx_strand_id
1 'polypeptide(L)'
;MDEAKDEYSLESTGEVIDSLINDWIENSASIYRNILDSENRQVYTKCWRYDGEKVSENCAPVGAKNLLEVVNKDSRWNGKLSDAMSMLGNTVDSVRDEFLTWQYVTEEYKEGNTNLAYMIVDLDNKKVYTNRLAYQRFDEWEKNLESMKKLGVYAVATPKLTEYQSDIDMDGSQWKSLIGGNMWMDNYECVFAVDTSYPIQDDFYQESKIYQEYAPQVRFTFWIAIATGFAMLVILAWLTIVAGRSNREEGIVLNRVDKMKTEIFILLSVAVMVICIYGEISLSYSLLNGVWFSGDGLNGTSVLIFAGIVAVSVCMTGLTFWLGMVRRIKAKTLWKNSILCLIIKYVRIGIRHLGEVWKAAILFGVLVVVHWIAIAMWEPGIWLFVMLAAEAGAFFCLMRRAIGRARIIKGVKAIADGQVDYQIPLNGLKGGQLEAAVSINKIGDGLDRAVEESVKMNASKRI
;
A
#
# COMPACT_ATOMS: atom_id res chain seq x y z
N MET A 1 -44.32 37.08 6.54
CA MET A 1 -43.68 38.11 7.39
C MET A 1 -44.73 38.80 8.22
N ASP A 2 -45.81 39.27 7.60
CA ASP A 2 -46.94 39.88 8.34
C ASP A 2 -47.64 38.85 9.24
N GLU A 3 -47.86 37.63 8.78
CA GLU A 3 -48.43 36.54 9.61
C GLU A 3 -47.57 36.21 10.84
N ALA A 4 -46.24 36.25 10.72
CA ALA A 4 -45.33 35.92 11.83
C ALA A 4 -45.20 37.08 12.84
N LYS A 5 -45.34 38.33 12.39
CA LYS A 5 -45.32 39.51 13.28
C LYS A 5 -46.59 39.64 14.12
N ASP A 6 -47.73 39.16 13.59
CA ASP A 6 -49.02 39.18 14.28
C ASP A 6 -49.21 37.97 15.24
N GLU A 7 -48.72 36.79 14.86
CA GLU A 7 -48.89 35.55 15.65
C GLU A 7 -48.00 35.51 16.91
N TYR A 8 -46.86 36.20 16.87
CA TYR A 8 -45.94 36.30 18.01
C TYR A 8 -45.78 37.80 18.34
N SER A 9 -46.13 38.28 19.54
CA SER A 9 -46.00 39.71 19.95
C SER A 9 -44.54 40.11 20.00
N LEU A 10 -44.02 40.42 18.82
CA LEU A 10 -42.61 40.60 18.53
C LEU A 10 -42.17 42.06 18.65
N GLU A 11 -42.82 42.88 19.49
CA GLU A 11 -42.38 44.26 19.74
C GLU A 11 -41.04 44.33 20.51
N SER A 12 -40.67 43.31 21.30
CA SER A 12 -39.41 43.26 22.05
C SER A 12 -38.23 42.61 21.32
N THR A 13 -38.46 42.08 20.11
CA THR A 13 -37.47 41.35 19.28
C THR A 13 -37.41 41.87 17.84
N GLY A 14 -37.98 43.06 17.57
CA GLY A 14 -38.00 43.68 16.25
C GLY A 14 -36.62 43.86 15.62
N GLU A 15 -35.62 44.33 16.38
CA GLU A 15 -34.22 44.44 15.91
C GLU A 15 -33.59 43.07 15.59
N VAL A 16 -33.96 42.04 16.35
CA VAL A 16 -33.48 40.66 16.19
C VAL A 16 -34.00 40.04 14.88
N ILE A 17 -35.24 40.32 14.52
CA ILE A 17 -35.86 39.81 13.30
C ILE A 17 -35.45 40.66 12.09
N ASP A 18 -35.40 41.99 12.21
CA ASP A 18 -34.89 42.85 11.13
C ASP A 18 -33.42 42.55 10.82
N SER A 19 -32.60 42.21 11.82
CA SER A 19 -31.21 41.79 11.61
C SER A 19 -31.08 40.39 10.98
N LEU A 20 -31.97 39.45 11.32
CA LEU A 20 -32.08 38.14 10.67
C LEU A 20 -32.45 38.25 9.18
N ILE A 21 -33.28 39.24 8.82
CA ILE A 21 -33.81 39.42 7.47
C ILE A 21 -32.83 40.19 6.57
N ASN A 22 -32.16 41.22 7.10
CA ASN A 22 -31.37 42.12 6.28
C ASN A 22 -29.88 41.72 6.16
N ASP A 23 -29.46 40.60 6.78
CA ASP A 23 -28.09 40.04 6.69
C ASP A 23 -26.97 40.93 7.31
N TRP A 24 -27.31 41.79 8.28
CA TRP A 24 -26.38 42.80 8.85
C TRP A 24 -25.42 42.30 9.95
N ILE A 25 -25.38 40.99 10.26
CA ILE A 25 -24.57 40.48 11.39
C ILE A 25 -23.40 39.61 10.88
N GLU A 26 -22.17 40.07 11.19
CA GLU A 26 -20.93 39.32 11.02
C GLU A 26 -20.91 38.05 11.89
N ASN A 27 -20.33 36.98 11.31
CA ASN A 27 -20.00 35.70 11.90
C ASN A 27 -19.73 35.72 13.43
N SER A 28 -20.70 35.22 14.19
CA SER A 28 -20.57 34.24 15.30
C SER A 28 -21.63 34.46 16.38
N ALA A 29 -22.54 33.49 16.52
CA ALA A 29 -23.51 33.30 17.61
C ALA A 29 -24.81 34.15 17.63
N SER A 30 -25.66 34.08 16.59
CA SER A 30 -27.04 34.57 16.66
C SER A 30 -28.02 33.52 17.25
N ILE A 31 -27.81 33.13 18.52
CA ILE A 31 -28.80 32.36 19.29
C ILE A 31 -29.70 33.33 20.03
N TYR A 32 -30.90 33.55 19.51
CA TYR A 32 -31.96 34.31 20.16
C TYR A 32 -32.63 33.45 21.22
N ARG A 33 -33.05 34.04 22.35
CA ARG A 33 -33.61 33.30 23.49
C ARG A 33 -34.94 33.90 23.92
N ASN A 34 -35.82 33.05 24.45
CA ASN A 34 -37.09 33.43 25.07
C ASN A 34 -38.01 34.26 24.14
N ILE A 35 -38.35 33.70 22.97
CA ILE A 35 -39.32 34.29 22.05
C ILE A 35 -40.72 34.14 22.65
N LEU A 36 -41.46 35.26 22.71
CA LEU A 36 -42.80 35.34 23.29
C LEU A 36 -43.87 35.47 22.19
N ASP A 37 -45.08 34.96 22.47
CA ASP A 37 -46.25 35.13 21.60
C ASP A 37 -47.01 36.44 21.84
N SER A 38 -48.08 36.63 21.03
CA SER A 38 -49.28 37.44 21.25
C SER A 38 -49.48 38.05 22.64
N GLU A 39 -49.44 37.12 23.59
CA GLU A 39 -49.98 37.22 24.93
C GLU A 39 -48.85 37.19 25.97
N ASN A 40 -47.60 37.46 25.57
CA ASN A 40 -46.39 37.38 26.38
C ASN A 40 -46.06 35.98 26.93
N ARG A 41 -46.56 34.91 26.33
CA ARG A 41 -46.20 33.53 26.70
C ARG A 41 -44.98 33.09 25.92
N GLN A 42 -44.05 32.40 26.58
CA GLN A 42 -42.85 31.90 25.93
C GLN A 42 -43.18 30.74 24.97
N VAL A 43 -42.88 30.92 23.68
CA VAL A 43 -43.09 29.89 22.65
C VAL A 43 -41.79 29.19 22.26
N TYR A 44 -40.67 29.92 22.16
CA TYR A 44 -39.37 29.33 21.85
C TYR A 44 -38.30 29.72 22.87
N THR A 45 -37.57 28.72 23.38
CA THR A 45 -36.47 28.96 24.32
C THR A 45 -35.19 29.40 23.63
N LYS A 46 -34.91 28.89 22.43
CA LYS A 46 -33.76 29.25 21.60
C LYS A 46 -34.15 29.22 20.12
N CYS A 47 -33.71 30.22 19.35
CA CYS A 47 -33.88 30.33 17.91
C CYS A 47 -32.54 30.74 17.29
N TRP A 48 -32.21 30.24 16.11
CA TRP A 48 -31.01 30.60 15.36
C TRP A 48 -31.33 30.59 13.88
N ARG A 49 -30.53 31.32 13.09
CA ARG A 49 -30.63 31.26 11.63
C ARG A 49 -30.16 29.88 11.16
N TYR A 50 -30.98 29.22 10.35
CA TYR A 50 -30.54 28.00 9.68
C TYR A 50 -29.67 28.37 8.48
N ASP A 51 -28.41 27.98 8.52
CA ASP A 51 -27.38 28.17 7.49
C ASP A 51 -26.98 26.83 6.82
N GLY A 52 -27.64 25.74 7.19
CA GLY A 52 -27.42 24.41 6.63
C GLY A 52 -28.06 24.23 5.25
N GLU A 53 -27.72 23.11 4.62
CA GLU A 53 -28.26 22.72 3.33
C GLU A 53 -29.77 22.45 3.43
N LYS A 54 -30.54 22.94 2.45
CA LYS A 54 -31.99 22.79 2.40
C LYS A 54 -32.38 21.88 1.25
N VAL A 55 -32.98 20.74 1.58
CA VAL A 55 -33.60 19.85 0.61
C VAL A 55 -35.00 20.38 0.26
N SER A 56 -35.38 20.33 -1.02
CA SER A 56 -36.71 20.73 -1.46
C SER A 56 -37.76 19.72 -0.99
N GLU A 57 -38.64 20.15 -0.08
CA GLU A 57 -39.77 19.35 0.39
C GLU A 57 -40.95 19.45 -0.59
N ASN A 58 -41.01 18.54 -1.56
CA ASN A 58 -42.12 18.50 -2.53
C ASN A 58 -43.40 17.87 -1.95
N CYS A 59 -43.30 17.21 -0.80
CA CYS A 59 -44.40 16.55 -0.09
C CYS A 59 -44.31 16.85 1.40
N ALA A 60 -45.46 17.03 2.05
CA ALA A 60 -45.53 17.29 3.49
C ALA A 60 -45.29 15.99 4.31
N PRO A 61 -44.57 16.05 5.44
CA PRO A 61 -44.46 14.93 6.36
C PRO A 61 -45.82 14.50 6.92
N VAL A 62 -45.97 13.23 7.31
CA VAL A 62 -47.22 12.76 7.92
C VAL A 62 -47.46 13.50 9.24
N GLY A 63 -48.54 14.29 9.30
CA GLY A 63 -48.94 15.03 10.50
C GLY A 63 -48.24 16.39 10.72
N ALA A 64 -47.47 16.89 9.74
CA ALA A 64 -46.86 18.22 9.78
C ALA A 64 -46.80 18.86 8.38
N LYS A 65 -46.70 20.19 8.29
CA LYS A 65 -46.62 20.90 7.00
C LYS A 65 -45.24 20.77 6.36
N ASN A 66 -44.19 20.73 7.18
CA ASN A 66 -42.79 20.61 6.75
C ASN A 66 -41.91 20.07 7.90
N LEU A 67 -40.66 19.72 7.58
CA LEU A 67 -39.68 19.21 8.53
C LEU A 67 -39.35 20.19 9.66
N LEU A 68 -39.39 21.50 9.39
CA LEU A 68 -39.19 22.51 10.43
C LEU A 68 -40.27 22.43 11.52
N GLU A 69 -41.53 22.21 11.15
CA GLU A 69 -42.62 22.00 12.10
C GLU A 69 -42.44 20.71 12.90
N VAL A 70 -41.98 19.62 12.27
CA VAL A 70 -41.67 18.36 12.97
C VAL A 70 -40.58 18.59 14.02
N VAL A 71 -39.50 19.26 13.65
CA VAL A 71 -38.35 19.55 14.50
C VAL A 71 -38.73 20.44 15.69
N ASN A 72 -39.65 21.38 15.50
CA ASN A 72 -40.09 22.29 16.56
C ASN A 72 -41.14 21.67 17.49
N LYS A 73 -41.93 20.69 17.02
CA LYS A 73 -42.96 20.02 17.82
C LYS A 73 -42.43 18.83 18.62
N ASP A 74 -41.46 18.11 18.09
CA ASP A 74 -40.88 16.93 18.72
C ASP A 74 -39.54 17.25 19.39
N SER A 75 -39.53 17.20 20.73
CA SER A 75 -38.35 17.54 21.53
C SER A 75 -37.12 16.68 21.23
N ARG A 76 -37.27 15.50 20.62
CA ARG A 76 -36.15 14.63 20.18
C ARG A 76 -35.33 15.25 19.06
N TRP A 77 -35.95 16.14 18.28
CA TRP A 77 -35.39 16.75 17.08
C TRP A 77 -34.94 18.20 17.29
N ASN A 78 -35.24 18.81 18.44
CA ASN A 78 -34.78 20.17 18.78
C ASN A 78 -33.29 20.36 18.49
N GLY A 79 -32.95 21.35 17.66
CA GLY A 79 -31.55 21.63 17.28
C GLY A 79 -31.01 20.81 16.11
N LYS A 80 -31.76 19.83 15.61
CA LYS A 80 -31.29 18.83 14.63
C LYS A 80 -31.96 18.95 13.27
N LEU A 81 -32.36 20.16 12.88
CA LEU A 81 -32.95 20.40 11.56
C LEU A 81 -31.99 20.00 10.43
N SER A 82 -30.69 20.28 10.58
CA SER A 82 -29.68 19.89 9.59
C SER A 82 -29.57 18.37 9.45
N ASP A 83 -29.60 17.65 10.56
CA ASP A 83 -29.56 16.18 10.56
C ASP A 83 -30.82 15.63 9.86
N ALA A 84 -32.00 16.16 10.19
CA ALA A 84 -33.26 15.74 9.58
C ALA A 84 -33.30 16.02 8.07
N MET A 85 -32.81 17.18 7.63
CA MET A 85 -32.68 17.55 6.22
C MET A 85 -31.68 16.66 5.48
N SER A 86 -30.52 16.40 6.07
CA SER A 86 -29.51 15.50 5.51
C SER A 86 -30.02 14.06 5.41
N MET A 87 -30.72 13.56 6.44
CA MET A 87 -31.34 12.24 6.40
C MET A 87 -32.40 12.14 5.30
N LEU A 88 -33.23 13.17 5.11
CA LEU A 88 -34.18 13.22 4.00
C LEU A 88 -33.46 13.19 2.65
N GLY A 89 -32.45 14.06 2.47
CA GLY A 89 -31.65 14.11 1.23
C GLY A 89 -31.03 12.76 0.89
N ASN A 90 -30.30 12.17 1.84
CA ASN A 90 -29.67 10.86 1.68
C ASN A 90 -30.69 9.76 1.36
N THR A 91 -31.87 9.80 1.99
CA THR A 91 -32.93 8.82 1.72
C THR A 91 -33.50 8.99 0.32
N VAL A 92 -33.77 10.23 -0.11
CA VAL A 92 -34.26 10.54 -1.46
C VAL A 92 -33.25 10.13 -2.51
N ASP A 93 -31.97 10.43 -2.30
CA ASP A 93 -30.89 10.02 -3.19
C ASP A 93 -30.78 8.49 -3.26
N SER A 94 -30.81 7.79 -2.11
CA SER A 94 -30.78 6.33 -2.08
C SER A 94 -31.97 5.72 -2.83
N VAL A 95 -33.19 6.23 -2.62
CA VAL A 95 -34.39 5.75 -3.32
C VAL A 95 -34.31 6.03 -4.81
N ARG A 96 -33.81 7.21 -5.21
CA ARG A 96 -33.58 7.54 -6.62
C ARG A 96 -32.61 6.57 -7.26
N ASP A 97 -31.49 6.29 -6.61
CA ASP A 97 -30.44 5.43 -7.16
C ASP A 97 -30.94 3.97 -7.30
N GLU A 98 -31.70 3.46 -6.32
CA GLU A 98 -32.39 2.17 -6.40
C GLU A 98 -33.44 2.16 -7.53
N PHE A 99 -34.21 3.23 -7.68
CA PHE A 99 -35.21 3.35 -8.74
C PHE A 99 -34.57 3.37 -10.14
N LEU A 100 -33.49 4.13 -10.32
CA LEU A 100 -32.73 4.16 -11.58
C LEU A 100 -32.14 2.79 -11.91
N THR A 101 -31.61 2.09 -10.90
CA THR A 101 -31.10 0.73 -11.04
C THR A 101 -32.21 -0.22 -11.46
N TRP A 102 -33.36 -0.17 -10.80
CA TRP A 102 -34.53 -0.96 -11.15
C TRP A 102 -35.02 -0.68 -12.58
N GLN A 103 -35.07 0.59 -13.01
CA GLN A 103 -35.45 0.94 -14.38
C GLN A 103 -34.48 0.37 -15.42
N TYR A 104 -33.18 0.52 -15.17
CA TYR A 104 -32.15 -0.03 -16.05
C TYR A 104 -32.25 -1.56 -16.16
N VAL A 105 -32.26 -2.26 -15.03
CA VAL A 105 -32.35 -3.73 -14.98
C VAL A 105 -33.64 -4.24 -15.61
N THR A 106 -34.77 -3.57 -15.39
CA THR A 106 -36.06 -4.00 -15.95
C THR A 106 -36.10 -3.86 -17.47
N GLU A 107 -35.45 -2.85 -18.05
CA GLU A 107 -35.39 -2.67 -19.51
C GLU A 107 -34.32 -3.56 -20.15
N GLU A 108 -33.14 -3.69 -19.53
CA GLU A 108 -32.04 -4.53 -20.00
C GLU A 108 -32.45 -6.01 -20.04
N TYR A 109 -33.05 -6.51 -18.95
CA TYR A 109 -33.45 -7.91 -18.81
C TYR A 109 -34.91 -8.17 -19.20
N LYS A 110 -35.49 -7.29 -20.00
CA LYS A 110 -36.85 -7.44 -20.53
C LYS A 110 -36.95 -8.62 -21.48
N GLU A 111 -38.12 -9.26 -21.54
CA GLU A 111 -38.39 -10.30 -22.53
C GLU A 111 -38.15 -9.77 -23.96
N GLY A 112 -37.29 -10.47 -24.70
CA GLY A 112 -36.84 -10.10 -26.05
C GLY A 112 -35.50 -9.34 -26.09
N ASN A 113 -35.04 -8.78 -24.97
CA ASN A 113 -33.75 -8.08 -24.88
C ASN A 113 -32.62 -8.95 -24.29
N THR A 114 -32.96 -10.06 -23.61
CA THR A 114 -31.97 -10.97 -23.02
C THR A 114 -32.33 -12.45 -23.18
N ASN A 115 -31.31 -13.30 -23.21
CA ASN A 115 -31.39 -14.75 -23.09
C ASN A 115 -31.70 -15.22 -21.65
N LEU A 116 -31.65 -14.34 -20.65
CA LEU A 116 -32.01 -14.65 -19.27
C LEU A 116 -33.53 -14.63 -19.07
N ALA A 117 -34.04 -15.65 -18.41
CA ALA A 117 -35.40 -15.70 -17.87
C ALA A 117 -35.31 -15.83 -16.35
N TYR A 118 -36.07 -15.01 -15.62
CA TYR A 118 -36.18 -15.14 -14.17
C TYR A 118 -37.63 -15.24 -13.73
N MET A 119 -37.85 -15.92 -12.61
CA MET A 119 -39.13 -16.00 -11.94
C MET A 119 -38.91 -16.06 -10.43
N ILE A 120 -39.48 -15.10 -9.72
CA ILE A 120 -39.45 -14.99 -8.26
C ILE A 120 -40.89 -15.13 -7.77
N VAL A 121 -41.16 -16.19 -7.03
CA VAL A 121 -42.47 -16.55 -6.53
C VAL A 121 -42.55 -16.19 -5.06
N ASP A 122 -43.42 -15.22 -4.74
CA ASP A 122 -43.83 -14.89 -3.38
C ASP A 122 -44.96 -15.82 -2.97
N LEU A 123 -44.64 -16.81 -2.14
CA LEU A 123 -45.58 -17.84 -1.72
C LEU A 123 -46.60 -17.31 -0.70
N ASP A 124 -46.24 -16.28 0.07
CA ASP A 124 -47.08 -15.73 1.12
C ASP A 124 -48.15 -14.80 0.53
N ASN A 125 -47.76 -13.91 -0.39
CA ASN A 125 -48.68 -12.98 -1.07
C ASN A 125 -49.25 -13.53 -2.38
N LYS A 126 -48.87 -14.75 -2.77
CA LYS A 126 -49.29 -15.43 -4.00
C LYS A 126 -49.05 -14.61 -5.27
N LYS A 127 -47.85 -14.07 -5.39
CA LYS A 127 -47.46 -13.17 -6.49
C LYS A 127 -46.21 -13.67 -7.18
N VAL A 128 -46.14 -13.48 -8.50
CA VAL A 128 -44.97 -13.85 -9.31
C VAL A 128 -44.37 -12.61 -9.94
N TYR A 129 -43.06 -12.45 -9.77
CA TYR A 129 -42.26 -11.43 -10.43
C TYR A 129 -41.38 -12.11 -11.47
N THR A 130 -41.51 -11.71 -12.73
CA THR A 130 -40.82 -12.35 -13.85
C THR A 130 -40.67 -11.36 -15.00
N ASN A 131 -39.61 -11.52 -15.79
CA ASN A 131 -39.47 -10.78 -17.04
C ASN A 131 -40.31 -11.34 -18.18
N ARG A 132 -40.86 -12.57 -18.06
CA ARG A 132 -41.69 -13.19 -19.10
C ARG A 132 -43.18 -13.08 -18.79
N LEU A 133 -43.93 -12.44 -19.69
CA LEU A 133 -45.37 -12.22 -19.49
C LEU A 133 -46.14 -13.54 -19.32
N ALA A 134 -45.72 -14.58 -20.02
CA ALA A 134 -46.34 -15.91 -19.95
C ALA A 134 -46.26 -16.56 -18.55
N TYR A 135 -45.31 -16.14 -17.70
CA TYR A 135 -45.05 -16.77 -16.40
C TYR A 135 -45.63 -16.01 -15.21
N GLN A 136 -46.38 -14.93 -15.44
CA GLN A 136 -46.88 -14.06 -14.36
C GLN A 136 -48.00 -14.68 -13.49
N ARG A 137 -48.64 -15.75 -13.97
CA ARG A 137 -49.78 -16.36 -13.26
C ARG A 137 -49.28 -17.28 -12.15
N PHE A 138 -49.64 -16.95 -10.91
CA PHE A 138 -49.26 -17.73 -9.73
C PHE A 138 -49.72 -19.19 -9.84
N ASP A 139 -50.98 -19.47 -10.20
CA ASP A 139 -51.49 -20.86 -10.23
C ASP A 139 -50.74 -21.82 -11.17
N GLU A 140 -49.90 -21.30 -12.07
CA GLU A 140 -49.12 -22.08 -13.04
C GLU A 140 -47.60 -22.03 -12.77
N TRP A 141 -47.17 -21.47 -11.64
CA TRP A 141 -45.74 -21.20 -11.36
C TRP A 141 -44.88 -22.48 -11.38
N GLU A 142 -45.34 -23.61 -10.81
CA GLU A 142 -44.60 -24.88 -10.81
C GLU A 142 -44.38 -25.41 -12.24
N LYS A 143 -45.41 -25.31 -13.09
CA LYS A 143 -45.33 -25.72 -14.51
C LYS A 143 -44.39 -24.80 -15.30
N ASN A 144 -44.41 -23.51 -14.98
CA ASN A 144 -43.53 -22.52 -15.62
C ASN A 144 -42.08 -22.73 -15.21
N LEU A 145 -41.82 -23.07 -13.94
CA LEU A 145 -40.50 -23.47 -13.44
C LEU A 145 -39.94 -24.65 -14.23
N GLU A 146 -40.73 -25.72 -14.40
CA GLU A 146 -40.31 -26.88 -15.20
C GLU A 146 -40.10 -26.56 -16.69
N SER A 147 -40.77 -25.52 -17.19
CA SER A 147 -40.54 -25.03 -18.56
C SER A 147 -39.25 -24.22 -18.67
N MET A 148 -38.92 -23.43 -17.65
CA MET A 148 -37.67 -22.66 -17.59
C MET A 148 -36.44 -23.55 -17.50
N LYS A 149 -36.51 -24.68 -16.77
CA LYS A 149 -35.42 -25.67 -16.71
C LYS A 149 -35.02 -26.22 -18.09
N LYS A 150 -35.92 -26.20 -19.07
CA LYS A 150 -35.67 -26.69 -20.43
C LYS A 150 -34.94 -25.68 -21.33
N LEU A 151 -34.73 -24.44 -20.88
CA LEU A 151 -34.04 -23.41 -21.66
C LEU A 151 -32.53 -23.67 -21.80
N GLY A 152 -31.96 -24.50 -20.91
CA GLY A 152 -30.56 -24.89 -21.00
C GLY A 152 -29.94 -24.98 -19.63
N VAL A 153 -29.37 -23.86 -19.16
CA VAL A 153 -28.72 -23.78 -17.84
C VAL A 153 -29.64 -23.04 -16.89
N TYR A 154 -29.88 -23.59 -15.71
CA TYR A 154 -30.75 -22.98 -14.70
C TYR A 154 -30.20 -23.10 -13.28
N ALA A 155 -30.73 -22.26 -12.40
CA ALA A 155 -30.58 -22.34 -10.96
C ALA A 155 -31.93 -22.06 -10.27
N VAL A 156 -32.32 -22.97 -9.38
CA VAL A 156 -33.47 -22.84 -8.48
C VAL A 156 -32.94 -22.60 -7.08
N ALA A 157 -33.27 -21.45 -6.53
CA ALA A 157 -32.88 -21.04 -5.19
C ALA A 157 -34.11 -20.91 -4.29
N THR A 158 -34.06 -21.57 -3.14
CA THR A 158 -35.06 -21.47 -2.09
C THR A 158 -34.39 -21.10 -0.75
N PRO A 159 -35.14 -20.60 0.24
CA PRO A 159 -34.59 -20.29 1.57
C PRO A 159 -33.87 -21.46 2.26
N LYS A 160 -34.25 -22.70 1.90
CA LYS A 160 -33.70 -23.94 2.45
C LYS A 160 -32.68 -24.54 1.49
N LEU A 161 -31.43 -24.65 1.96
CA LEU A 161 -30.31 -25.20 1.19
C LEU A 161 -30.54 -26.64 0.67
N THR A 162 -31.40 -27.41 1.33
CA THR A 162 -31.72 -28.79 0.95
C THR A 162 -32.54 -28.91 -0.34
N GLU A 163 -33.12 -27.81 -0.81
CA GLU A 163 -34.03 -27.77 -1.97
C GLU A 163 -33.40 -27.05 -3.18
N TYR A 164 -32.14 -26.65 -3.07
CA TYR A 164 -31.37 -26.02 -4.15
C TYR A 164 -31.11 -27.00 -5.31
N GLN A 165 -31.38 -26.57 -6.55
CA GLN A 165 -31.14 -27.34 -7.77
C GLN A 165 -30.53 -26.45 -8.84
N SER A 166 -29.42 -26.85 -9.45
CA SER A 166 -28.73 -26.02 -10.43
C SER A 166 -27.86 -26.84 -11.37
N ASP A 167 -27.76 -26.39 -12.62
CA ASP A 167 -26.79 -26.87 -13.61
C ASP A 167 -25.49 -26.05 -13.60
N ILE A 168 -25.45 -24.99 -12.80
CA ILE A 168 -24.27 -24.14 -12.56
C ILE A 168 -23.46 -24.71 -11.41
N ASP A 169 -22.15 -24.86 -11.61
CA ASP A 169 -21.16 -25.29 -10.60
C ASP A 169 -20.96 -24.19 -9.54
N MET A 170 -21.94 -24.04 -8.67
CA MET A 170 -21.95 -23.07 -7.59
C MET A 170 -22.65 -23.67 -6.38
N ASP A 171 -22.05 -23.54 -5.20
CA ASP A 171 -22.59 -24.13 -3.98
C ASP A 171 -23.87 -23.41 -3.52
N GLY A 172 -24.81 -24.17 -2.95
CA GLY A 172 -26.07 -23.62 -2.46
C GLY A 172 -25.87 -22.54 -1.38
N SER A 173 -24.79 -22.62 -0.59
CA SER A 173 -24.48 -21.60 0.42
C SER A 173 -24.07 -20.26 -0.20
N GLN A 174 -23.33 -20.28 -1.32
CA GLN A 174 -22.97 -19.08 -2.06
C GLN A 174 -24.22 -18.43 -2.66
N TRP A 175 -25.12 -19.23 -3.23
CA TRP A 175 -26.41 -18.74 -3.73
C TRP A 175 -27.27 -18.13 -2.64
N LYS A 176 -27.37 -18.80 -1.49
CA LYS A 176 -28.07 -18.27 -0.33
C LYS A 176 -27.49 -16.95 0.16
N SER A 177 -26.16 -16.77 0.11
CA SER A 177 -25.54 -15.50 0.44
C SER A 177 -25.88 -14.40 -0.57
N LEU A 178 -25.90 -14.71 -1.87
CA LEU A 178 -26.20 -13.74 -2.93
C LEU A 178 -27.67 -13.29 -2.91
N ILE A 179 -28.60 -14.24 -2.80
CA ILE A 179 -30.03 -13.95 -2.88
C ILE A 179 -30.59 -13.61 -1.49
N GLY A 180 -30.24 -14.38 -0.46
CA GLY A 180 -30.80 -14.24 0.88
C GLY A 180 -30.47 -12.90 1.56
N GLY A 181 -29.35 -12.26 1.22
CA GLY A 181 -29.03 -10.91 1.69
C GLY A 181 -29.89 -9.81 1.05
N ASN A 182 -30.49 -10.08 -0.11
CA ASN A 182 -31.21 -9.11 -0.94
C ASN A 182 -32.72 -9.37 -1.03
N MET A 183 -33.20 -10.48 -0.45
CA MET A 183 -34.63 -10.83 -0.45
C MET A 183 -35.33 -10.21 0.75
N TRP A 184 -36.45 -9.53 0.47
CA TRP A 184 -37.36 -8.96 1.47
C TRP A 184 -38.45 -9.94 1.90
N MET A 185 -38.40 -11.19 1.42
CA MET A 185 -39.37 -12.26 1.65
C MET A 185 -38.71 -13.46 2.31
N ASP A 186 -39.40 -14.08 3.27
CA ASP A 186 -38.91 -15.27 3.99
C ASP A 186 -39.27 -16.59 3.28
N ASN A 187 -40.37 -16.61 2.54
CA ASN A 187 -40.92 -17.80 1.89
C ASN A 187 -41.08 -17.58 0.38
N TYR A 188 -40.09 -18.02 -0.38
CA TYR A 188 -40.02 -17.78 -1.82
C TYR A 188 -39.45 -18.96 -2.59
N GLU A 189 -39.74 -18.99 -3.89
CA GLU A 189 -38.96 -19.76 -4.86
C GLU A 189 -38.44 -18.87 -5.97
N CYS A 190 -37.12 -18.91 -6.20
CA CYS A 190 -36.47 -18.16 -7.26
C CYS A 190 -35.92 -19.11 -8.30
N VAL A 191 -36.17 -18.81 -9.57
CA VAL A 191 -35.65 -19.55 -10.71
C VAL A 191 -34.98 -18.57 -11.66
N PHE A 192 -33.75 -18.86 -12.03
CA PHE A 192 -33.02 -18.17 -13.08
C PHE A 192 -32.65 -19.21 -14.14
N ALA A 193 -32.92 -18.93 -15.40
CA ALA A 193 -32.60 -19.82 -16.51
C ALA A 193 -32.06 -19.01 -17.69
N VAL A 194 -31.02 -19.51 -18.34
CA VAL A 194 -30.43 -18.91 -19.53
C VAL A 194 -30.74 -19.81 -20.73
N ASP A 195 -31.28 -19.20 -21.80
CA ASP A 195 -31.45 -19.87 -23.08
C ASP A 195 -30.09 -20.09 -23.76
N THR A 196 -29.62 -21.33 -23.76
CA THR A 196 -28.30 -21.70 -24.29
C THR A 196 -28.27 -21.82 -25.80
N SER A 197 -29.39 -21.62 -26.49
CA SER A 197 -29.37 -21.40 -27.94
C SER A 197 -28.96 -19.97 -28.32
N TYR A 198 -28.86 -19.08 -27.33
CA TYR A 198 -28.44 -17.68 -27.43
C TYR A 198 -29.10 -16.92 -28.62
N PRO A 199 -30.44 -16.92 -28.74
CA PRO A 199 -31.14 -16.26 -29.85
C PRO A 199 -30.97 -14.74 -29.85
N ILE A 200 -30.69 -14.13 -28.70
CA ILE A 200 -30.54 -12.68 -28.53
C ILE A 200 -29.06 -12.32 -28.40
N GLN A 201 -28.62 -11.23 -29.03
CA GLN A 201 -27.22 -10.78 -29.00
C GLN A 201 -26.89 -9.96 -27.75
N ASP A 202 -27.21 -10.48 -26.58
CA ASP A 202 -26.87 -9.87 -25.29
C ASP A 202 -25.48 -10.33 -24.79
N ASP A 203 -25.13 -9.96 -23.57
CA ASP A 203 -23.86 -10.33 -22.94
C ASP A 203 -23.66 -11.85 -22.88
N PHE A 204 -24.71 -12.64 -22.65
CA PHE A 204 -24.61 -14.10 -22.63
C PHE A 204 -24.19 -14.66 -24.00
N TYR A 205 -24.69 -14.09 -25.11
CA TYR A 205 -24.25 -14.46 -26.46
C TYR A 205 -22.80 -14.07 -26.71
N GLN A 206 -22.39 -12.86 -26.32
CA GLN A 206 -21.01 -12.41 -26.52
C GLN A 206 -20.02 -13.26 -25.73
N GLU A 207 -20.30 -13.52 -24.46
CA GLU A 207 -19.48 -14.38 -23.59
C GLU A 207 -19.43 -15.82 -24.10
N SER A 208 -20.55 -16.36 -24.59
CA SER A 208 -20.58 -17.68 -25.23
C SER A 208 -19.69 -17.74 -26.47
N LYS A 209 -19.73 -16.71 -27.32
CA LYS A 209 -18.86 -16.61 -28.51
C LYS A 209 -17.39 -16.52 -28.12
N ILE A 210 -17.03 -15.67 -27.16
CA ILE A 210 -15.68 -15.55 -26.62
C ILE A 210 -15.22 -16.90 -26.08
N TYR A 211 -16.04 -17.54 -25.24
CA TYR A 211 -15.73 -18.85 -24.69
C TYR A 211 -15.48 -19.90 -25.79
N GLN A 212 -16.34 -19.98 -26.81
CA GLN A 212 -16.17 -20.92 -27.91
C GLN A 212 -14.91 -20.65 -28.74
N GLU A 213 -14.52 -19.38 -28.91
CA GLU A 213 -13.32 -18.99 -29.65
C GLU A 213 -12.04 -19.33 -28.87
N TYR A 214 -12.02 -19.08 -27.56
CA TYR A 214 -10.82 -19.20 -26.73
C TYR A 214 -10.69 -20.52 -25.97
N ALA A 215 -11.78 -21.15 -25.52
CA ALA A 215 -11.74 -22.39 -24.75
C ALA A 215 -10.96 -23.53 -25.44
N PRO A 216 -11.06 -23.74 -26.77
CA PRO A 216 -10.23 -24.73 -27.46
C PRO A 216 -8.74 -24.39 -27.41
N GLN A 217 -8.39 -23.09 -27.39
CA GLN A 217 -7.03 -22.60 -27.37
C GLN A 217 -6.38 -22.66 -25.99
N VAL A 218 -7.16 -22.62 -24.89
CA VAL A 218 -6.63 -22.67 -23.52
C VAL A 218 -5.71 -23.86 -23.29
N ARG A 219 -6.12 -25.06 -23.75
CA ARG A 219 -5.29 -26.28 -23.64
C ARG A 219 -3.99 -26.15 -24.42
N PHE A 220 -4.01 -25.51 -25.59
CA PHE A 220 -2.81 -25.29 -26.40
C PHE A 220 -1.88 -24.24 -25.78
N THR A 221 -2.43 -23.14 -25.26
CA THR A 221 -1.68 -22.10 -24.53
C THR A 221 -0.99 -22.67 -23.29
N PHE A 222 -1.63 -23.60 -22.57
CA PHE A 222 -1.00 -24.31 -21.46
C PHE A 222 0.26 -25.07 -21.87
N TRP A 223 0.23 -25.79 -23.00
CA TRP A 223 1.41 -26.48 -23.53
C TRP A 223 2.50 -25.51 -23.99
N ILE A 224 2.13 -24.38 -24.62
CA ILE A 224 3.08 -23.32 -24.96
C ILE A 224 3.76 -22.75 -23.72
N ALA A 225 3.00 -22.52 -22.64
CA ALA A 225 3.55 -22.00 -21.40
C ALA A 225 4.58 -22.96 -20.79
N ILE A 226 4.28 -24.27 -20.77
CA ILE A 226 5.24 -25.31 -20.32
C ILE A 226 6.48 -25.33 -21.20
N ALA A 227 6.31 -25.36 -22.54
CA ALA A 227 7.43 -25.40 -23.48
C ALA A 227 8.33 -24.16 -23.35
N THR A 228 7.72 -22.97 -23.19
CA THR A 228 8.43 -21.70 -23.00
C THR A 228 9.16 -21.68 -21.65
N GLY A 229 8.54 -22.20 -20.59
CA GLY A 229 9.18 -22.36 -19.28
C GLY A 229 10.41 -23.27 -19.36
N PHE A 230 10.31 -24.40 -20.07
CA PHE A 230 11.45 -25.29 -20.29
C PHE A 230 12.55 -24.61 -21.12
N ALA A 231 12.19 -23.95 -22.22
CA ALA A 231 13.15 -23.20 -23.04
C ALA A 231 13.87 -22.11 -22.23
N MET A 232 13.15 -21.39 -21.36
CA MET A 232 13.73 -20.40 -20.45
C MET A 232 14.76 -21.03 -19.51
N LEU A 233 14.48 -22.22 -18.94
CA LEU A 233 15.43 -22.93 -18.08
C LEU A 233 16.69 -23.36 -18.84
N VAL A 234 16.55 -23.86 -20.07
CA VAL A 234 17.69 -24.22 -20.93
C VAL A 234 18.55 -22.99 -21.24
N ILE A 235 17.92 -21.87 -21.61
CA ILE A 235 18.61 -20.60 -21.87
C ILE A 235 19.31 -20.10 -20.59
N LEU A 236 18.64 -20.16 -19.44
CA LEU A 236 19.22 -19.74 -18.17
C LEU A 236 20.42 -20.61 -17.77
N ALA A 237 20.35 -21.93 -17.97
CA ALA A 237 21.46 -22.84 -17.74
C ALA A 237 22.65 -22.51 -18.66
N TRP A 238 22.39 -22.29 -19.95
CA TRP A 238 23.41 -21.87 -20.92
C TRP A 238 24.08 -20.55 -20.52
N LEU A 239 23.28 -19.52 -20.21
CA LEU A 239 23.77 -18.22 -19.76
C LEU A 239 24.59 -18.35 -18.46
N THR A 240 24.19 -19.24 -17.55
CA THR A 240 24.93 -19.54 -16.33
C THR A 240 26.30 -20.13 -16.61
N ILE A 241 26.43 -21.02 -17.60
CA ILE A 241 27.71 -21.62 -18.00
C ILE A 241 28.64 -20.57 -18.62
N VAL A 242 28.11 -19.75 -19.54
CA VAL A 242 28.88 -18.73 -20.28
C VAL A 242 29.16 -17.48 -19.45
N ALA A 243 28.37 -17.22 -18.40
CA ALA A 243 28.51 -16.04 -17.56
C ALA A 243 29.95 -15.81 -17.10
N GLY A 244 30.48 -14.63 -17.46
CA GLY A 244 31.83 -14.17 -17.12
C GLY A 244 32.94 -14.68 -18.04
N ARG A 245 32.66 -15.53 -19.03
CA ARG A 245 33.65 -15.93 -20.04
C ARG A 245 33.73 -14.89 -21.15
N SER A 246 34.94 -14.61 -21.63
CA SER A 246 35.20 -13.74 -22.77
C SER A 246 35.94 -14.54 -23.84
N ASN A 247 35.65 -14.28 -25.12
CA ASN A 247 36.40 -14.86 -26.23
C ASN A 247 37.79 -14.23 -26.40
N ARG A 248 38.09 -13.15 -25.67
CA ARG A 248 39.31 -12.35 -25.81
C ARG A 248 40.33 -12.55 -24.69
N GLU A 249 39.88 -12.95 -23.51
CA GLU A 249 40.71 -13.05 -22.31
C GLU A 249 40.51 -14.40 -21.63
N GLU A 250 41.60 -15.10 -21.34
CA GLU A 250 41.55 -16.29 -20.50
C GLU A 250 41.23 -15.91 -19.05
N GLY A 251 40.06 -16.31 -18.57
CA GLY A 251 39.63 -16.06 -17.19
C GLY A 251 38.19 -15.58 -17.09
N ILE A 252 37.80 -15.19 -15.88
CA ILE A 252 36.45 -14.69 -15.60
C ILE A 252 36.48 -13.17 -15.56
N VAL A 253 35.80 -12.55 -16.52
CA VAL A 253 35.67 -11.09 -16.65
C VAL A 253 34.46 -10.62 -15.84
N LEU A 254 34.68 -9.61 -15.00
CA LEU A 254 33.66 -8.97 -14.19
C LEU A 254 33.18 -7.67 -14.86
N ASN A 255 31.87 -7.49 -14.96
CA ASN A 255 31.27 -6.24 -15.44
C ASN A 255 31.45 -5.11 -14.40
N ARG A 256 31.24 -3.86 -14.81
CA ARG A 256 31.31 -2.69 -13.90
C ARG A 256 30.41 -2.86 -12.67
N VAL A 257 29.19 -3.36 -12.87
CA VAL A 257 28.21 -3.61 -11.78
C VAL A 257 28.71 -4.71 -10.82
N ASP A 258 29.45 -5.71 -11.32
CA ASP A 258 29.97 -6.81 -10.49
C ASP A 258 31.15 -6.38 -9.59
N LYS A 259 31.78 -5.23 -9.87
CA LYS A 259 32.88 -4.69 -9.06
C LYS A 259 32.38 -4.01 -7.77
N MET A 260 31.11 -3.65 -7.70
CA MET A 260 30.48 -3.13 -6.49
C MET A 260 30.50 -4.18 -5.37
N LYS A 261 30.47 -3.74 -4.11
CA LYS A 261 30.41 -4.65 -2.95
C LYS A 261 29.21 -5.58 -3.04
N THR A 262 29.41 -6.84 -2.65
CA THR A 262 28.42 -7.92 -2.82
C THR A 262 27.08 -7.57 -2.15
N GLU A 263 27.11 -7.02 -0.95
CA GLU A 263 25.91 -6.69 -0.17
C GLU A 263 25.14 -5.53 -0.79
N ILE A 264 25.81 -4.50 -1.33
CA ILE A 264 25.14 -3.38 -2.01
C ILE A 264 24.46 -3.90 -3.29
N PHE A 265 25.10 -4.81 -4.02
CA PHE A 265 24.52 -5.41 -5.21
C PHE A 265 23.28 -6.23 -4.89
N ILE A 266 23.33 -7.06 -3.84
CA ILE A 266 22.17 -7.81 -3.37
C ILE A 266 21.06 -6.85 -2.94
N LEU A 267 21.36 -5.85 -2.12
CA LEU A 267 20.39 -4.90 -1.59
C LEU A 267 19.67 -4.12 -2.70
N LEU A 268 20.41 -3.58 -3.68
CA LEU A 268 19.80 -2.87 -4.81
C LEU A 268 18.92 -3.80 -5.66
N SER A 269 19.37 -5.04 -5.90
CA SER A 269 18.60 -6.01 -6.68
C SER A 269 17.30 -6.40 -5.97
N VAL A 270 17.37 -6.64 -4.66
CA VAL A 270 16.21 -6.95 -3.82
C VAL A 270 15.27 -5.75 -3.72
N ALA A 271 15.78 -4.54 -3.53
CA ALA A 271 14.96 -3.33 -3.45
C ALA A 271 14.14 -3.12 -4.73
N VAL A 272 14.77 -3.24 -5.91
CA VAL A 272 14.05 -3.14 -7.19
C VAL A 272 13.03 -4.26 -7.32
N MET A 273 13.38 -5.50 -6.94
CA MET A 273 12.47 -6.64 -6.99
C MET A 273 11.23 -6.43 -6.10
N VAL A 274 11.42 -5.94 -4.87
CA VAL A 274 10.32 -5.65 -3.93
C VAL A 274 9.40 -4.57 -4.48
N ILE A 275 9.94 -3.51 -5.08
CA ILE A 275 9.13 -2.45 -5.70
C ILE A 275 8.30 -3.02 -6.86
N CYS A 276 8.90 -3.85 -7.72
CA CYS A 276 8.19 -4.48 -8.83
C CYS A 276 7.08 -5.43 -8.36
N ILE A 277 7.37 -6.30 -7.39
CA ILE A 277 6.40 -7.24 -6.82
C ILE A 277 5.26 -6.48 -6.12
N TYR A 278 5.57 -5.43 -5.36
CA TYR A 278 4.55 -4.60 -4.72
C TYR A 278 3.63 -3.94 -5.76
N GLY A 279 4.20 -3.43 -6.86
CA GLY A 279 3.44 -2.90 -7.99
C GLY A 279 2.49 -3.95 -8.59
N GLU A 280 2.95 -5.19 -8.75
CA GLU A 280 2.16 -6.30 -9.29
C GLU A 280 1.03 -6.74 -8.36
N ILE A 281 1.30 -6.84 -7.05
CA ILE A 281 0.30 -7.16 -6.03
C ILE A 281 -0.77 -6.06 -5.97
N SER A 282 -0.35 -4.79 -5.97
CA SER A 282 -1.26 -3.65 -5.96
C SER A 282 -2.18 -3.66 -7.20
N LEU A 283 -1.61 -3.94 -8.38
CA LEU A 283 -2.37 -4.08 -9.62
C LEU A 283 -3.35 -5.26 -9.55
N SER A 284 -2.91 -6.41 -9.07
CA SER A 284 -3.74 -7.63 -8.97
C SER A 284 -4.89 -7.44 -7.98
N TYR A 285 -4.63 -6.82 -6.83
CA TYR A 285 -5.64 -6.49 -5.84
C TYR A 285 -6.67 -5.51 -6.41
N SER A 286 -6.21 -4.53 -7.17
CA SER A 286 -7.05 -3.54 -7.82
C SER A 286 -7.94 -4.14 -8.92
N LEU A 287 -7.40 -5.09 -9.70
CA LEU A 287 -8.14 -5.87 -10.70
C LEU A 287 -9.21 -6.77 -10.07
N LEU A 288 -8.85 -7.50 -9.01
CA LEU A 288 -9.75 -8.45 -8.34
C LEU A 288 -10.92 -7.75 -7.63
N ASN A 289 -10.72 -6.55 -7.11
CA ASN A 289 -11.77 -5.80 -6.43
C ASN A 289 -12.64 -4.95 -7.37
N GLY A 290 -12.47 -5.05 -8.70
CA GLY A 290 -13.30 -4.34 -9.68
C GLY A 290 -13.14 -2.81 -9.68
N VAL A 291 -12.29 -2.25 -8.80
CA VAL A 291 -12.12 -0.79 -8.57
C VAL A 291 -11.75 -0.03 -9.85
N TRP A 292 -11.13 -0.69 -10.83
CA TRP A 292 -10.75 -0.10 -12.12
C TRP A 292 -11.68 -0.47 -13.29
N PHE A 293 -12.64 -1.37 -13.08
CA PHE A 293 -13.69 -1.67 -14.07
C PHE A 293 -14.97 -0.86 -13.81
N SER A 294 -15.14 -0.34 -12.59
CA SER A 294 -16.22 0.56 -12.22
C SER A 294 -15.87 2.02 -12.56
N GLY A 295 -16.20 2.44 -13.79
CA GLY A 295 -16.57 3.82 -14.10
C GLY A 295 -15.45 4.83 -14.40
N ASP A 296 -14.33 4.83 -13.68
CA ASP A 296 -13.31 5.88 -13.81
C ASP A 296 -11.86 5.35 -13.73
N GLY A 297 -11.20 5.28 -14.89
CA GLY A 297 -9.75 5.20 -15.00
C GLY A 297 -9.22 3.92 -15.64
N LEU A 298 -8.31 4.05 -16.59
CA LEU A 298 -7.52 2.98 -17.23
C LEU A 298 -8.29 1.89 -17.99
N ASN A 299 -8.55 2.18 -19.27
CA ASN A 299 -8.93 1.23 -20.34
C ASN A 299 -8.12 -0.09 -20.23
N GLY A 300 -8.74 -1.26 -20.42
CA GLY A 300 -8.11 -2.59 -20.21
C GLY A 300 -6.75 -2.78 -20.91
N THR A 301 -6.54 -2.09 -22.04
CA THR A 301 -5.24 -2.02 -22.74
C THR A 301 -4.11 -1.44 -21.89
N SER A 302 -4.39 -0.41 -21.10
CA SER A 302 -3.38 0.26 -20.24
C SER A 302 -2.94 -0.63 -19.07
N VAL A 303 -3.86 -1.44 -18.52
CA VAL A 303 -3.56 -2.44 -17.49
C VAL A 303 -2.64 -3.52 -18.05
N LEU A 304 -2.91 -4.03 -19.26
CA LEU A 304 -2.05 -5.01 -19.93
C LEU A 304 -0.65 -4.47 -20.22
N ILE A 305 -0.55 -3.21 -20.68
CA ILE A 305 0.74 -2.55 -20.91
C ILE A 305 1.52 -2.43 -19.60
N PHE A 306 0.87 -1.99 -18.53
CA PHE A 306 1.52 -1.84 -17.22
C PHE A 306 1.98 -3.19 -16.67
N ALA A 307 1.14 -4.23 -16.73
CA ALA A 307 1.52 -5.59 -16.35
C ALA A 307 2.73 -6.10 -17.15
N GLY A 308 2.77 -5.83 -18.46
CA GLY A 308 3.91 -6.16 -19.32
C GLY A 308 5.21 -5.46 -18.90
N ILE A 309 5.15 -4.16 -18.57
CA ILE A 309 6.31 -3.39 -18.09
C ILE A 309 6.84 -3.95 -16.77
N VAL A 310 5.94 -4.29 -15.85
CA VAL A 310 6.31 -4.87 -14.54
C VAL A 310 6.98 -6.23 -14.74
N ALA A 311 6.38 -7.13 -15.54
CA ALA A 311 6.93 -8.45 -15.82
C ALA A 311 8.33 -8.37 -16.44
N VAL A 312 8.52 -7.51 -17.45
CA VAL A 312 9.84 -7.30 -18.08
C VAL A 312 10.86 -6.77 -17.06
N SER A 313 10.45 -5.85 -16.18
CA SER A 313 11.31 -5.30 -15.13
C SER A 313 11.76 -6.36 -14.11
N VAL A 314 10.84 -7.23 -13.67
CA VAL A 314 11.13 -8.37 -12.80
C VAL A 314 12.13 -9.32 -13.48
N CYS A 315 11.88 -9.70 -14.74
CA CYS A 315 12.78 -10.57 -15.49
C CYS A 315 14.17 -9.95 -15.67
N MET A 316 14.27 -8.66 -16.03
CA MET A 316 15.55 -7.98 -16.20
C MET A 316 16.35 -7.90 -14.90
N THR A 317 15.71 -7.51 -13.79
CA THR A 317 16.38 -7.43 -12.48
C THR A 317 16.77 -8.82 -11.99
N GLY A 318 15.90 -9.82 -12.16
CA GLY A 318 16.17 -11.22 -11.79
C GLY A 318 17.35 -11.82 -12.57
N LEU A 319 17.40 -11.63 -13.89
CA LEU A 319 18.52 -12.07 -14.73
C LEU A 319 19.82 -11.34 -14.38
N THR A 320 19.77 -10.03 -14.15
CA THR A 320 20.93 -9.23 -13.76
C THR A 320 21.50 -9.70 -12.43
N PHE A 321 20.62 -9.94 -11.45
CA PHE A 321 20.98 -10.47 -10.15
C PHE A 321 21.62 -11.86 -10.27
N TRP A 322 20.94 -12.79 -10.95
CA TRP A 322 21.40 -14.17 -11.12
C TRP A 322 22.78 -14.24 -11.79
N LEU A 323 22.93 -13.63 -12.97
CA LEU A 323 24.20 -13.66 -13.70
C LEU A 323 25.31 -12.89 -12.97
N GLY A 324 24.98 -11.80 -12.28
CA GLY A 324 25.92 -11.07 -11.42
C GLY A 324 26.45 -11.94 -10.28
N MET A 325 25.59 -12.70 -9.62
CA MET A 325 25.99 -13.65 -8.57
C MET A 325 26.87 -14.77 -9.13
N VAL A 326 26.48 -15.38 -10.26
CA VAL A 326 27.26 -16.44 -10.92
C VAL A 326 28.67 -15.95 -11.26
N ARG A 327 28.82 -14.75 -11.81
CA ARG A 327 30.14 -14.16 -12.13
C ARG A 327 30.99 -13.95 -10.88
N ARG A 328 30.40 -13.45 -9.78
CA ARG A 328 31.09 -13.25 -8.49
C ARG A 328 31.52 -14.57 -7.84
N ILE A 329 30.68 -15.61 -7.93
CA ILE A 329 31.00 -16.97 -7.46
C ILE A 329 32.21 -17.50 -8.23
N LYS A 330 32.12 -17.51 -9.56
CA LYS A 330 33.18 -18.00 -10.44
C LYS A 330 34.49 -17.25 -10.21
N ALA A 331 34.44 -15.92 -10.12
CA ALA A 331 35.62 -15.07 -9.87
C ALA A 331 36.17 -15.16 -8.42
N LYS A 332 35.50 -15.91 -7.53
CA LYS A 332 35.84 -16.03 -6.09
C LYS A 332 35.92 -14.66 -5.39
N THR A 333 35.10 -13.70 -5.83
CA THR A 333 35.07 -12.33 -5.29
C THR A 333 33.95 -12.08 -4.29
N LEU A 334 32.99 -13.00 -4.16
CA LEU A 334 31.85 -12.85 -3.22
C LEU A 334 32.27 -12.42 -1.82
N TRP A 335 33.16 -13.19 -1.19
CA TRP A 335 33.66 -12.91 0.16
C TRP A 335 34.77 -11.86 0.18
N LYS A 336 35.68 -11.90 -0.81
CA LYS A 336 36.82 -10.96 -0.85
C LYS A 336 36.36 -9.51 -1.05
N ASN A 337 35.28 -9.31 -1.77
CA ASN A 337 34.68 -8.01 -2.06
C ASN A 337 33.41 -7.73 -1.25
N SER A 338 33.23 -8.44 -0.12
CA SER A 338 32.11 -8.25 0.79
C SER A 338 32.42 -7.16 1.84
N ILE A 339 31.42 -6.36 2.17
CA ILE A 339 31.42 -5.40 3.30
C ILE A 339 31.55 -6.16 4.61
N LEU A 340 30.88 -7.29 4.79
CA LEU A 340 31.00 -8.10 6.00
C LEU A 340 32.43 -8.58 6.23
N CYS A 341 33.11 -9.04 5.17
CA CYS A 341 34.54 -9.38 5.24
C CYS A 341 35.41 -8.18 5.65
N LEU A 342 35.07 -6.98 5.16
CA LEU A 342 35.73 -5.73 5.55
C LEU A 342 35.46 -5.40 7.03
N ILE A 343 34.21 -5.50 7.50
CA ILE A 343 33.83 -5.30 8.91
C ILE A 343 34.59 -6.26 9.81
N ILE A 344 34.60 -7.57 9.50
CA ILE A 344 35.30 -8.59 10.29
C ILE A 344 36.80 -8.28 10.39
N LYS A 345 37.43 -7.84 9.29
CA LYS A 345 38.84 -7.42 9.31
C LYS A 345 39.07 -6.26 10.26
N TYR A 346 38.21 -5.23 10.22
CA TYR A 346 38.34 -4.08 11.10
C TYR A 346 38.02 -4.40 12.56
N VAL A 347 36.99 -5.21 12.84
CA VAL A 347 36.67 -5.69 14.19
C VAL A 347 37.84 -6.48 14.77
N ARG A 348 38.45 -7.40 13.99
CA ARG A 348 39.64 -8.16 14.43
C ARG A 348 40.86 -7.25 14.71
N ILE A 349 40.99 -6.13 14.00
CA ILE A 349 42.02 -5.13 14.30
C ILE A 349 41.66 -4.38 15.60
N GLY A 350 40.41 -3.95 15.76
CA GLY A 350 39.92 -3.28 16.97
C GLY A 350 40.09 -4.13 18.22
N ILE A 351 39.76 -5.43 18.16
CA ILE A 351 39.94 -6.37 19.27
C ILE A 351 41.42 -6.52 19.65
N ARG A 352 42.34 -6.57 18.66
CA ARG A 352 43.79 -6.65 18.94
C ARG A 352 44.35 -5.39 19.59
N HIS A 353 43.70 -4.25 19.43
CA HIS A 353 44.08 -2.97 20.04
C HIS A 353 43.11 -2.55 21.16
N LEU A 354 42.33 -3.48 21.72
CA LEU A 354 41.28 -3.18 22.71
C LEU A 354 41.81 -2.37 23.90
N GLY A 355 42.99 -2.74 24.43
CA GLY A 355 43.61 -2.04 25.57
C GLY A 355 43.88 -0.55 25.32
N GLU A 356 44.06 -0.14 24.08
CA GLU A 356 44.38 1.24 23.68
C GLU A 356 43.15 2.00 23.16
N VAL A 357 42.11 1.27 22.73
CA VAL A 357 40.90 1.83 22.09
C VAL A 357 39.71 1.84 23.06
N TRP A 358 39.78 1.14 24.20
CA TRP A 358 38.63 0.95 25.11
C TRP A 358 37.98 2.26 25.58
N LYS A 359 38.78 3.31 25.87
CA LYS A 359 38.25 4.63 26.25
C LYS A 359 37.43 5.28 25.15
N ALA A 360 37.84 5.11 23.88
CA ALA A 360 37.09 5.58 22.73
C ALA A 360 35.85 4.71 22.46
N ALA A 361 35.93 3.40 22.75
CA ALA A 361 34.82 2.48 22.64
C ALA A 361 33.71 2.75 23.68
N ILE A 362 34.06 3.10 24.93
CA ILE A 362 33.08 3.54 25.93
C ILE A 362 32.39 4.82 25.46
N LEU A 363 33.17 5.83 25.03
CA LEU A 363 32.61 7.10 24.59
C LEU A 363 31.64 6.90 23.42
N PHE A 364 32.00 6.02 22.49
CA PHE A 364 31.12 5.62 21.40
C PHE A 364 29.88 4.85 21.89
N GLY A 365 30.04 3.92 22.84
CA GLY A 365 28.92 3.19 23.43
C GLY A 365 27.92 4.09 24.15
N VAL A 366 28.40 5.12 24.88
CA VAL A 366 27.54 6.14 25.49
C VAL A 366 26.75 6.91 24.43
N LEU A 367 27.40 7.27 23.32
CA LEU A 367 26.76 7.99 22.22
C LEU A 367 25.68 7.13 21.53
N VAL A 368 25.95 5.83 21.32
CA VAL A 368 24.95 4.88 20.81
C VAL A 368 23.77 4.73 21.76
N VAL A 369 24.00 4.59 23.07
CA VAL A 369 22.91 4.49 24.07
C VAL A 369 22.04 5.75 24.06
N VAL A 370 22.65 6.94 24.02
CA VAL A 370 21.92 8.22 23.91
C VAL A 370 21.08 8.28 22.63
N HIS A 371 21.60 7.79 21.51
CA HIS A 371 20.84 7.74 20.25
C HIS A 371 19.70 6.73 20.26
N TRP A 372 19.89 5.53 20.86
CA TRP A 372 18.82 4.55 21.00
C TRP A 372 17.69 5.07 21.90
N ILE A 373 18.02 5.86 22.93
CA ILE A 373 17.05 6.57 23.75
C ILE A 373 16.31 7.64 22.93
N ALA A 374 17.01 8.39 22.07
CA ALA A 374 16.39 9.40 21.20
C ALA A 374 15.44 8.78 20.14
N ILE A 375 15.82 7.63 19.57
CA ILE A 375 14.98 6.88 18.62
C ILE A 375 13.75 6.29 19.33
N ALA A 376 13.87 5.82 20.58
CA ALA A 376 12.72 5.34 21.33
C ALA A 376 11.69 6.44 21.65
N MET A 377 12.11 7.71 21.63
CA MET A 377 11.23 8.87 21.87
C MET A 377 10.61 9.48 20.61
N TRP A 378 10.96 9.01 19.40
CA TRP A 378 10.47 9.58 18.14
C TRP A 378 10.14 8.46 17.13
N GLU A 379 9.13 8.63 16.28
CA GLU A 379 8.85 7.65 15.21
C GLU A 379 10.07 7.36 14.32
N PRO A 380 10.49 6.09 14.20
CA PRO A 380 11.68 5.73 13.44
C PRO A 380 11.41 5.75 11.93
N GLY A 381 11.70 6.89 11.31
CA GLY A 381 11.69 7.06 9.85
C GLY A 381 13.10 6.98 9.21
N ILE A 382 13.28 7.67 8.09
CA ILE A 382 14.54 7.68 7.31
C ILE A 382 15.76 8.15 8.14
N TRP A 383 15.52 8.92 9.21
CA TRP A 383 16.52 9.41 10.16
C TRP A 383 17.28 8.30 10.88
N LEU A 384 16.66 7.14 11.09
CA LEU A 384 17.32 5.98 11.69
C LEU A 384 18.53 5.54 10.86
N PHE A 385 18.38 5.44 9.54
CA PHE A 385 19.46 5.02 8.65
C PHE A 385 20.56 6.08 8.52
N VAL A 386 20.19 7.37 8.49
CA VAL A 386 21.15 8.48 8.44
C VAL A 386 22.00 8.52 9.71
N MET A 387 21.38 8.34 10.88
CA MET A 387 22.10 8.31 12.15
C MET A 387 23.00 7.08 12.28
N LEU A 388 22.55 5.90 11.85
CA LEU A 388 23.36 4.67 11.87
C LEU A 388 24.60 4.80 10.95
N ALA A 389 24.44 5.46 9.80
CA ALA A 389 25.57 5.80 8.93
C ALA A 389 26.55 6.80 9.57
N ALA A 390 26.04 7.81 10.27
CA ALA A 390 26.85 8.79 11.00
C ALA A 390 27.64 8.13 12.15
N GLU A 391 27.02 7.22 12.91
CA GLU A 391 27.66 6.45 13.96
C GLU A 391 28.76 5.53 13.41
N ALA A 392 28.49 4.79 12.33
CA ALA A 392 29.49 3.96 11.67
C ALA A 392 30.69 4.80 11.20
N GLY A 393 30.43 6.00 10.65
CA GLY A 393 31.47 6.97 10.26
C GLY A 393 32.28 7.49 11.45
N ALA A 394 31.61 7.86 12.55
CA ALA A 394 32.24 8.32 13.79
C ALA A 394 33.12 7.23 14.43
N PHE A 395 32.61 6.01 14.53
CA PHE A 395 33.35 4.84 15.01
C PHE A 395 34.61 4.59 14.19
N PHE A 396 34.48 4.62 12.86
CA PHE A 396 35.62 4.43 11.96
C PHE A 396 36.70 5.51 12.16
N CYS A 397 36.30 6.78 12.30
CA CYS A 397 37.21 7.89 12.59
C CYS A 397 37.91 7.74 13.94
N LEU A 398 37.17 7.39 15.00
CA LEU A 398 37.71 7.19 16.34
C LEU A 398 38.70 6.02 16.38
N MET A 399 38.35 4.89 15.79
CA MET A 399 39.21 3.71 15.73
C MET A 399 40.49 4.00 14.96
N ARG A 400 40.40 4.72 13.83
CA ARG A 400 41.58 5.14 13.06
C ARG A 400 42.50 6.05 13.88
N ARG A 401 41.93 7.03 14.60
CA ARG A 401 42.70 7.91 15.49
C ARG A 401 43.35 7.14 16.64
N ALA A 402 42.62 6.23 17.27
CA ALA A 402 43.15 5.45 18.41
C ALA A 402 44.30 4.54 17.98
N ILE A 403 44.17 3.81 16.87
CA ILE A 403 45.24 2.95 16.33
C ILE A 403 46.47 3.78 15.91
N GLY A 404 46.27 4.95 15.30
CA GLY A 404 47.39 5.82 14.93
C GLY A 404 48.16 6.33 16.15
N ARG A 405 47.45 6.74 17.21
CA ARG A 405 48.05 7.22 18.46
C ARG A 405 48.81 6.11 19.19
N ALA A 406 48.22 4.92 19.27
CA ALA A 406 48.85 3.72 19.81
C ALA A 406 50.20 3.40 19.15
N ARG A 407 50.23 3.39 17.81
CA ARG A 407 51.47 3.14 17.05
C ARG A 407 52.56 4.17 17.35
N ILE A 408 52.18 5.44 17.47
CA ILE A 408 53.12 6.53 17.81
C ILE A 408 53.67 6.34 19.22
N ILE A 409 52.81 6.09 20.22
CA ILE A 409 53.24 5.86 21.61
C ILE A 409 54.18 4.66 21.71
N LYS A 410 53.88 3.57 20.98
CA LYS A 410 54.74 2.40 20.92
C LYS A 410 56.13 2.73 20.36
N GLY A 411 56.20 3.53 19.30
CA GLY A 411 57.49 3.96 18.74
C GLY A 411 58.29 4.87 19.66
N VAL A 412 57.63 5.82 20.33
CA VAL A 412 58.29 6.68 21.33
C VAL A 412 58.87 5.84 22.48
N LYS A 413 58.12 4.84 22.97
CA LYS A 413 58.63 3.93 24.01
C LYS A 413 59.82 3.11 23.54
N ALA A 414 59.79 2.56 22.32
CA ALA A 414 60.91 1.79 21.79
C ALA A 414 62.21 2.62 21.72
N ILE A 415 62.11 3.86 21.24
CA ILE A 415 63.27 4.79 21.20
C ILE A 415 63.74 5.14 22.61
N ALA A 416 62.81 5.37 23.55
CA ALA A 416 63.14 5.67 24.94
C ALA A 416 63.78 4.48 25.69
N ASP A 417 63.42 3.25 25.33
CA ASP A 417 63.98 2.00 25.89
C ASP A 417 65.33 1.62 25.24
N GLY A 418 65.88 2.48 24.36
CA GLY A 418 67.21 2.33 23.76
C GLY A 418 67.25 1.64 22.39
N GLN A 419 66.10 1.36 21.77
CA GLN A 419 66.00 0.84 20.40
C GLN A 419 65.92 2.00 19.41
N VAL A 420 67.05 2.67 19.21
CA VAL A 420 67.15 3.88 18.36
C VAL A 420 66.97 3.63 16.87
N ASP A 421 67.13 2.38 16.42
CA ASP A 421 66.91 1.92 15.05
C ASP A 421 65.42 1.68 14.71
N TYR A 422 64.53 1.71 15.72
CA TYR A 422 63.11 1.46 15.53
C TYR A 422 62.40 2.61 14.81
N GLN A 423 61.88 2.35 13.61
CA GLN A 423 61.06 3.31 12.85
C GLN A 423 59.55 3.02 12.92
N ILE A 424 58.76 4.06 13.16
CA ILE A 424 57.29 3.98 13.15
C ILE A 424 56.81 3.83 11.70
N PRO A 425 56.04 2.76 11.36
CA PRO A 425 55.51 2.56 10.02
C PRO A 425 54.41 3.59 9.69
N LEU A 426 54.63 4.35 8.62
CA LEU A 426 53.76 5.47 8.22
C LEU A 426 52.44 5.03 7.55
N ASN A 427 52.35 3.76 7.14
CA ASN A 427 51.22 3.22 6.39
C ASN A 427 49.89 3.33 7.17
N GLY A 428 48.99 4.17 6.65
CA GLY A 428 47.62 4.36 7.16
C GLY A 428 47.44 5.57 8.09
N LEU A 429 48.52 6.22 8.52
CA LEU A 429 48.50 7.47 9.30
C LEU A 429 48.15 8.66 8.38
N LYS A 430 47.41 9.65 8.90
CA LYS A 430 47.03 10.87 8.16
C LYS A 430 47.03 12.09 9.08
N GLY A 431 47.23 13.28 8.50
CA GLY A 431 47.22 14.56 9.23
C GLY A 431 48.27 14.62 10.33
N GLY A 432 47.94 15.22 11.48
CA GLY A 432 48.89 15.40 12.59
C GLY A 432 49.49 14.10 13.16
N GLN A 433 48.86 12.93 12.95
CA GLN A 433 49.47 11.64 13.33
C GLN A 433 50.63 11.26 12.42
N LEU A 434 50.51 11.54 11.12
CA LEU A 434 51.58 11.30 10.17
C LEU A 434 52.76 12.24 10.45
N GLU A 435 52.46 13.51 10.68
CA GLU A 435 53.47 14.52 11.01
C GLU A 435 54.22 14.18 12.29
N ALA A 436 53.52 13.79 13.36
CA ALA A 436 54.15 13.34 14.60
C ALA A 436 55.04 12.10 14.39
N ALA A 437 54.55 11.09 13.64
CA ALA A 437 55.33 9.89 13.36
C ALA A 437 56.60 10.18 12.53
N VAL A 438 56.52 11.07 11.55
CA VAL A 438 57.68 11.51 10.75
C VAL A 438 58.69 12.26 11.60
N SER A 439 58.23 13.19 12.44
CA SER A 439 59.12 13.95 13.34
C SER A 439 59.82 13.05 14.35
N ILE A 440 59.11 12.06 14.91
CA ILE A 440 59.70 11.10 15.86
C ILE A 440 60.74 10.20 15.17
N ASN A 441 60.47 9.70 13.96
CA ASN A 441 61.46 8.92 13.22
C ASN A 441 62.74 9.73 12.93
N LYS A 442 62.62 11.02 12.56
CA LYS A 442 63.78 11.91 12.36
C LYS A 442 64.59 12.13 13.64
N ILE A 443 63.93 12.19 14.80
CA ILE A 443 64.60 12.27 16.11
C ILE A 443 65.35 10.97 16.40
N GLY A 444 64.75 9.80 16.10
CA GLY A 444 65.39 8.50 16.18
C GLY A 444 66.68 8.44 15.35
N ASP A 445 66.60 8.80 14.06
CA ASP A 445 67.75 8.82 13.15
C ASP A 445 68.87 9.78 13.64
N GLY A 446 68.49 10.93 14.20
CA GLY A 446 69.45 11.89 14.76
C GLY A 446 70.14 11.38 16.02
N LEU A 447 69.41 10.67 16.89
CA LEU A 447 69.94 10.07 18.11
C LEU A 447 70.86 8.88 17.81
N ASP A 448 70.48 8.03 16.86
CA ASP A 448 71.30 6.89 16.40
C ASP A 448 72.66 7.34 15.87
N ARG A 449 72.68 8.37 15.02
CA ARG A 449 73.92 9.00 14.53
C ARG A 449 74.79 9.58 15.64
N ALA A 450 74.20 10.25 16.63
CA ALA A 450 74.94 10.82 17.75
C ALA A 450 75.56 9.72 18.64
N VAL A 451 74.85 8.60 18.83
CA VAL A 451 75.36 7.43 19.55
C VAL A 451 76.54 6.82 18.78
N GLU A 452 76.41 6.59 17.47
CA GLU A 452 77.51 6.09 16.64
C GLU A 452 78.77 6.97 16.69
N GLU A 453 78.60 8.29 16.58
CA GLU A 453 79.72 9.24 16.64
C GLU A 453 80.39 9.22 18.02
N SER A 454 79.61 9.13 19.11
CA SER A 454 80.15 9.01 20.47
C SER A 454 80.94 7.71 20.69
N VAL A 455 80.47 6.59 20.12
CA VAL A 455 81.17 5.29 20.18
C VAL A 455 82.46 5.34 19.37
N LYS A 456 82.44 5.91 18.15
CA LYS A 456 83.63 6.09 17.30
C LYS A 456 84.67 7.00 17.98
N MET A 457 84.24 8.11 18.59
CA MET A 457 85.12 9.03 19.29
C MET A 457 85.75 8.41 20.55
N ASN A 458 84.97 7.63 21.31
CA ASN A 458 85.48 6.92 22.49
C ASN A 458 86.44 5.77 22.13
N ALA A 459 86.20 5.08 21.01
CA ALA A 459 87.13 4.10 20.47
C ALA A 459 88.46 4.75 20.04
N SER A 460 88.40 5.93 19.42
CA SER A 460 89.59 6.69 19.01
C SER A 460 90.39 7.28 20.19
N LYS A 461 89.80 7.43 21.37
CA LYS A 461 90.48 7.90 22.60
C LYS A 461 91.13 6.79 23.43
N ARG A 462 90.86 5.52 23.11
CA ARG A 462 91.42 4.34 23.81
C ARG A 462 92.63 3.72 23.08
N ILE A 463 93.09 4.37 22.03
CA ILE A 463 94.35 4.13 21.31
C ILE A 463 95.26 5.31 21.65
#